data_AF-A0A812Y111-F1
#
_entry.id   AF-A0A812Y111-F1
#
_cell.length_a   1.000
_cell.length_b   1.000
_cell.length_c   1.000
_cell.angle_alpha   90.00
_cell.angle_beta   90.00
_cell.angle_gamma   90.00
#
_symmetry.space_group_name_H-M   'P 1'
#
loop_
_entity.id
_entity.type
_entity.pdbx_description
1 polymer ?
#
loop_
_entity_poly.entity_id
_entity_poly.type
_entity_poly.pdbx_seq_one_letter_code
_entity_poly.pdbx_strand_id
1 'polypeptide(L)'
;MFTSHSRQHAHVEKMRAGGHIGKLVKHPGFDLFFAAVVITNAIFIGIDVQRTTEAATGDRPAGYMVVGYIYTLLYIAELVLRLSAHGLRLFCSDDWMWVLLDCFIVATSVWDVLVDILTALLDENGFESVSGLSTLKAFRVVRVTRVLKIAQLLRIFRFVMALRTLVQSIFHTLKALVWALLLLLLIVYVFAVIFTQAISDYRVDQSAAGEVLPDIVGNDGMLYFGSLIDSMLSLFMSIAGGIP
;
A
#
# COMPACT_ATOMS: atom_id res chain seq x y z
N MET A 1 9.27 -45.58 19.91
CA MET A 1 8.99 -46.20 18.59
C MET A 1 8.12 -45.32 17.67
N PHE A 2 7.27 -44.43 18.19
CA PHE A 2 6.42 -43.51 17.38
C PHE A 2 7.13 -42.27 16.81
N THR A 3 8.33 -41.93 17.27
CA THR A 3 9.07 -40.72 16.85
C THR A 3 9.98 -40.94 15.63
N SER A 4 10.28 -42.19 15.26
CA SER A 4 11.06 -42.49 14.05
C SER A 4 10.18 -42.51 12.80
N HIS A 5 8.96 -43.02 12.89
CA HIS A 5 8.01 -43.06 11.77
C HIS A 5 7.59 -41.65 11.32
N SER A 6 7.31 -40.73 12.25
CA SER A 6 6.94 -39.34 11.91
C SER A 6 8.09 -38.55 11.28
N ARG A 7 9.33 -38.81 11.70
CA ARG A 7 10.53 -38.23 11.06
C ARG A 7 10.77 -38.81 9.66
N GLN A 8 10.49 -40.09 9.44
CA GLN A 8 10.64 -40.72 8.12
C GLN A 8 9.58 -40.22 7.12
N HIS A 9 8.33 -40.04 7.54
CA HIS A 9 7.29 -39.46 6.67
C HIS A 9 7.60 -38.01 6.29
N ALA A 10 8.05 -37.18 7.25
CA ALA A 10 8.48 -35.80 6.98
C ALA A 10 9.72 -35.73 6.06
N HIS A 11 10.58 -36.76 6.06
CA HIS A 11 11.76 -36.84 5.21
C HIS A 11 11.44 -37.32 3.79
N VAL A 12 10.45 -38.22 3.64
CA VAL A 12 9.96 -38.72 2.34
C VAL A 12 9.12 -37.67 1.61
N GLU A 13 8.36 -36.85 2.35
CA GLU A 13 7.61 -35.72 1.77
C GLU A 13 8.54 -34.57 1.32
N LYS A 14 9.64 -34.33 2.08
CA LYS A 14 10.76 -33.45 1.68
C LYS A 14 11.45 -33.89 0.38
N MET A 15 11.49 -35.19 0.09
CA MET A 15 12.10 -35.76 -1.11
C MET A 15 11.16 -35.72 -2.33
N ARG A 16 9.84 -35.76 -2.14
CA ARG A 16 8.85 -35.86 -3.23
C ARG A 16 8.34 -34.52 -3.77
N ALA A 17 8.34 -33.45 -2.97
CA ALA A 17 7.77 -32.16 -3.39
C ALA A 17 8.75 -31.20 -4.10
N GLY A 18 10.07 -31.45 -4.06
CA GLY A 18 11.07 -30.42 -4.41
C GLY A 18 12.05 -30.73 -5.54
N GLY A 19 12.00 -31.91 -6.17
CA GLY A 19 13.10 -32.38 -7.02
C GLY A 19 13.25 -31.66 -8.37
N HIS A 20 12.17 -31.54 -9.14
CA HIS A 20 12.18 -30.95 -10.48
C HIS A 20 11.53 -29.56 -10.53
N ILE A 21 10.37 -29.40 -9.88
CA ILE A 21 9.65 -28.12 -9.82
C ILE A 21 10.46 -27.08 -9.02
N GLY A 22 11.05 -27.49 -7.90
CA GLY A 22 11.93 -26.62 -7.11
C GLY A 22 13.20 -26.20 -7.86
N LYS A 23 13.74 -27.06 -8.74
CA LYS A 23 14.87 -26.70 -9.61
C LYS A 23 14.46 -25.76 -10.74
N LEU A 24 13.27 -25.95 -11.32
CA LEU A 24 12.72 -25.09 -12.36
C LEU A 24 12.46 -23.67 -11.84
N VAL A 25 11.82 -23.54 -10.66
CA VAL A 25 11.53 -22.23 -10.05
C VAL A 25 12.80 -21.49 -9.62
N LYS A 26 13.86 -22.21 -9.24
CA LYS A 26 15.16 -21.61 -8.87
C LYS A 26 16.05 -21.27 -10.08
N HIS A 27 15.63 -21.64 -11.29
CA HIS A 27 16.43 -21.37 -12.48
C HIS A 27 16.35 -19.87 -12.83
N PRO A 28 17.48 -19.18 -13.08
CA PRO A 28 17.48 -17.74 -13.37
C PRO A 28 16.65 -17.37 -14.61
N GLY A 29 16.51 -18.29 -15.56
CA GLY A 29 15.63 -18.12 -16.72
C GLY A 29 14.14 -18.07 -16.38
N PHE A 30 13.70 -18.73 -15.30
CA PHE A 30 12.32 -18.66 -14.82
C PHE A 30 12.00 -17.26 -14.30
N ASP A 31 12.89 -16.70 -13.47
CA ASP A 31 12.73 -15.34 -12.95
C ASP A 31 12.84 -14.30 -14.07
N LEU A 32 13.74 -14.50 -15.05
CA LEU A 32 13.84 -13.61 -16.23
C LEU A 32 12.57 -13.64 -17.09
N PHE A 33 11.98 -14.82 -17.31
CA PHE A 33 10.73 -14.96 -18.05
C PHE A 33 9.60 -14.19 -17.37
N PHE A 34 9.37 -14.40 -16.07
CA PHE A 34 8.30 -13.71 -15.36
C PHE A 34 8.58 -12.21 -15.16
N ALA A 35 9.85 -11.81 -15.06
CA ALA A 35 10.22 -10.39 -15.13
C ALA A 35 9.83 -9.76 -16.47
N ALA A 36 10.09 -10.46 -17.59
CA ALA A 36 9.67 -9.99 -18.91
C ALA A 36 8.14 -9.89 -19.01
N VAL A 37 7.39 -10.89 -18.51
CA VAL A 37 5.91 -10.86 -18.47
C VAL A 37 5.39 -9.67 -17.66
N VAL A 38 6.02 -9.31 -16.54
CA VAL A 38 5.65 -8.12 -15.76
C VAL A 38 5.91 -6.84 -16.54
N ILE A 39 7.06 -6.72 -17.19
CA ILE A 39 7.40 -5.53 -17.99
C ILE A 39 6.45 -5.38 -19.16
N THR A 40 6.15 -6.46 -19.89
CA THR A 40 5.21 -6.39 -21.02
C THR A 40 3.78 -6.11 -20.57
N ASN A 41 3.33 -6.66 -19.43
CA ASN A 41 2.03 -6.30 -18.86
C ASN A 41 1.99 -4.83 -18.41
N ALA A 42 3.07 -4.31 -17.82
CA ALA A 42 3.14 -2.90 -17.42
C ALA A 42 3.00 -1.95 -18.63
N ILE A 43 3.71 -2.24 -19.72
CA ILE A 43 3.58 -1.50 -20.97
C ILE A 43 2.16 -1.60 -21.52
N PHE A 44 1.58 -2.81 -21.49
CA PHE A 44 0.22 -3.06 -21.95
C PHE A 44 -0.83 -2.27 -21.15
N ILE A 45 -0.72 -2.23 -19.82
CA ILE A 45 -1.57 -1.42 -18.95
C ILE A 45 -1.44 0.08 -19.32
N GLY A 46 -0.22 0.55 -19.59
CA GLY A 46 -0.01 1.95 -20.02
C GLY A 46 -0.75 2.27 -21.33
N ILE A 47 -0.66 1.39 -22.32
CA ILE A 47 -1.37 1.53 -23.61
C ILE A 47 -2.89 1.47 -23.40
N ASP A 48 -3.37 0.53 -22.57
CA ASP A 48 -4.79 0.40 -22.21
C ASP A 48 -5.32 1.70 -21.61
N VAL A 49 -4.62 2.26 -20.61
CA VAL A 49 -5.01 3.51 -19.95
C VAL A 49 -5.04 4.69 -20.91
N GLN A 50 -4.03 4.84 -21.77
CA GLN A 50 -3.97 5.90 -22.79
C GLN A 50 -5.21 5.83 -23.70
N ARG A 51 -5.50 4.64 -24.24
CA ARG A 51 -6.60 4.45 -25.19
C ARG A 51 -7.98 4.60 -24.55
N THR A 52 -8.19 4.08 -23.35
CA THR A 52 -9.46 4.25 -22.63
C THR A 52 -9.70 5.69 -22.21
N THR A 53 -8.65 6.51 -22.08
CA THR A 53 -8.79 7.95 -21.76
C THR A 53 -9.06 8.78 -23.02
N GLU A 54 -8.52 8.37 -24.17
CA GLU A 54 -8.74 9.03 -25.47
C GLU A 54 -10.09 8.67 -26.10
N ALA A 55 -10.59 7.45 -25.90
CA ALA A 55 -11.91 7.04 -26.34
C ALA A 55 -12.98 7.63 -25.41
N ALA A 56 -13.67 8.69 -25.84
CA ALA A 56 -14.74 9.35 -25.08
C ALA A 56 -15.88 8.42 -24.64
N THR A 57 -16.03 7.26 -25.28
CA THR A 57 -17.02 6.22 -24.97
C THR A 57 -16.56 5.20 -23.93
N GLY A 58 -15.28 5.19 -23.53
CA GLY A 58 -14.73 4.23 -22.57
C GLY A 58 -14.77 2.77 -23.04
N ASP A 59 -15.09 2.54 -24.32
CA ASP A 59 -15.27 1.20 -24.86
C ASP A 59 -13.91 0.52 -25.05
N ARG A 60 -13.75 -0.64 -24.42
CA ARG A 60 -12.49 -1.39 -24.38
C ARG A 60 -12.59 -2.54 -25.37
N PRO A 61 -11.81 -2.56 -26.47
CA PRO A 61 -11.94 -3.60 -27.48
C PRO A 61 -11.69 -4.98 -26.85
N ALA A 62 -12.51 -5.97 -27.19
CA ALA A 62 -12.48 -7.32 -26.59
C ALA A 62 -11.08 -7.97 -26.63
N GLY A 63 -10.26 -7.66 -27.64
CA GLY A 63 -8.88 -8.14 -27.73
C GLY A 63 -8.00 -7.73 -26.54
N TYR A 64 -8.19 -6.52 -25.98
CA TYR A 64 -7.40 -6.07 -24.83
C TYR A 64 -7.78 -6.80 -23.54
N MET A 65 -9.06 -7.17 -23.40
CA MET A 65 -9.54 -7.98 -22.27
C MET A 65 -8.91 -9.37 -22.31
N VAL A 66 -8.90 -10.02 -23.48
CA VAL A 66 -8.30 -11.36 -23.65
C VAL A 66 -6.81 -11.36 -23.26
N VAL A 67 -6.06 -10.34 -23.68
CA VAL A 67 -4.65 -10.20 -23.30
C VAL A 67 -4.49 -10.04 -21.78
N GLY A 68 -5.36 -9.25 -21.14
CA GLY A 68 -5.39 -9.12 -19.67
C GLY A 68 -5.66 -10.45 -18.95
N TYR A 69 -6.54 -11.30 -19.51
CA TYR A 69 -6.83 -12.63 -18.96
C TYR A 69 -5.62 -13.56 -19.07
N ILE A 70 -4.88 -13.50 -20.19
CA ILE A 70 -3.64 -14.26 -20.36
C ILE A 70 -2.61 -13.86 -19.30
N TYR A 71 -2.41 -12.56 -19.05
CA TYR A 71 -1.50 -12.11 -18.00
C TYR A 71 -1.92 -12.60 -16.61
N THR A 72 -3.22 -12.51 -16.30
CA THR A 72 -3.76 -13.00 -15.03
C THR A 72 -3.53 -14.50 -14.87
N LEU A 73 -3.74 -15.28 -15.92
CA LEU A 73 -3.47 -16.72 -15.91
C LEU A 73 -1.99 -17.03 -15.67
N LEU A 74 -1.08 -16.32 -16.34
CA LEU A 74 0.36 -16.44 -16.13
C LEU A 74 0.75 -16.11 -14.68
N TYR A 75 0.11 -15.12 -14.07
CA TYR A 75 0.36 -14.72 -12.68
C TYR A 75 -0.11 -15.77 -11.68
N ILE A 76 -1.30 -16.35 -11.89
CA ILE A 76 -1.79 -17.47 -11.09
C ILE A 76 -0.85 -18.67 -11.23
N ALA A 77 -0.44 -19.01 -12.46
CA ALA A 77 0.47 -20.12 -12.72
C ALA A 77 1.82 -19.92 -12.01
N GLU A 78 2.39 -18.72 -12.07
CA GLU A 78 3.62 -18.39 -11.34
C GLU A 78 3.47 -18.60 -9.83
N LEU A 79 2.40 -18.06 -9.25
CA LEU A 79 2.15 -18.16 -7.80
C LEU A 79 1.98 -19.61 -7.37
N VAL A 80 1.21 -20.40 -8.12
CA VAL A 80 1.00 -21.82 -7.85
C VAL A 80 2.32 -22.60 -7.95
N LEU A 81 3.14 -22.34 -8.97
CA LEU A 81 4.45 -22.98 -9.12
C LEU A 81 5.40 -22.62 -7.96
N ARG A 82 5.46 -21.34 -7.58
CA ARG A 82 6.29 -20.87 -6.46
C ARG A 82 5.82 -21.45 -5.12
N LEU A 83 4.51 -21.50 -4.88
CA LEU A 83 3.91 -22.08 -3.68
C LEU A 83 4.11 -23.59 -3.63
N SER A 84 4.02 -24.29 -4.76
CA SER A 84 4.29 -25.72 -4.86
C SER A 84 5.76 -26.07 -4.60
N ALA A 85 6.69 -25.20 -5.02
CA ALA A 85 8.12 -25.40 -4.82
C ALA A 85 8.59 -25.15 -3.36
N HIS A 86 7.99 -24.20 -2.65
CA HIS A 86 8.42 -23.81 -1.30
C HIS A 86 7.49 -24.30 -0.19
N GLY A 87 6.26 -24.68 -0.53
CA GLY A 87 5.20 -25.07 0.40
C GLY A 87 4.72 -23.92 1.29
N LEU A 88 3.79 -24.23 2.20
CA LEU A 88 3.24 -23.27 3.17
C LEU A 88 4.27 -22.79 4.21
N ARG A 89 5.43 -23.45 4.31
CA ARG A 89 6.50 -23.10 5.25
C ARG A 89 7.21 -21.79 4.87
N LEU A 90 7.02 -21.31 3.64
CA LEU A 90 7.46 -19.99 3.19
C LEU A 90 6.77 -18.86 3.95
N PHE A 91 5.56 -19.10 4.49
CA PHE A 91 4.86 -18.11 5.29
C PHE A 91 5.44 -17.89 6.71
N CYS A 92 6.41 -18.72 7.13
CA CYS A 92 7.19 -18.52 8.35
C CYS A 92 8.64 -18.07 8.08
N SER A 93 8.96 -17.67 6.85
CA SER A 93 10.28 -17.16 6.48
C SER A 93 10.35 -15.64 6.61
N ASP A 94 11.55 -15.07 6.75
CA ASP A 94 11.79 -13.61 6.70
C ASP A 94 11.27 -12.95 5.41
N ASP A 95 11.09 -13.76 4.35
CA ASP A 95 10.58 -13.36 3.05
C ASP A 95 9.03 -13.32 2.98
N TRP A 96 8.33 -13.58 4.09
CA TRP A 96 6.87 -13.68 4.13
C TRP A 96 6.14 -12.49 3.50
N MET A 97 6.62 -11.27 3.77
CA MET A 97 6.01 -10.03 3.26
C MET A 97 5.96 -10.01 1.73
N TRP A 98 6.99 -10.53 1.07
CA TRP A 98 7.08 -10.55 -0.40
C TRP A 98 6.15 -11.59 -1.02
N VAL A 99 5.93 -12.69 -0.31
CA VAL A 99 4.96 -13.72 -0.68
C VAL A 99 3.54 -13.18 -0.52
N LEU A 100 3.27 -12.49 0.59
CA LEU A 100 1.98 -11.85 0.85
C LEU A 100 1.66 -10.79 -0.21
N LEU A 101 2.65 -9.97 -0.58
CA LEU A 101 2.52 -9.01 -1.67
C LEU A 101 2.20 -9.70 -3.01
N ASP A 102 2.86 -10.81 -3.33
CA ASP A 102 2.58 -11.56 -4.56
C ASP A 102 1.17 -12.16 -4.55
N CYS A 103 0.73 -12.73 -3.43
CA CYS A 103 -0.64 -13.20 -3.24
C CYS A 103 -1.66 -12.06 -3.40
N PHE A 104 -1.39 -10.89 -2.81
CA PHE A 104 -2.24 -9.72 -2.91
C PHE A 104 -2.35 -9.25 -4.37
N ILE A 105 -1.24 -9.13 -5.09
CA ILE A 105 -1.24 -8.72 -6.51
C ILE A 105 -2.01 -9.71 -7.37
N VAL A 106 -1.83 -11.02 -7.18
CA VAL A 106 -2.60 -12.02 -7.94
C VAL A 106 -4.09 -11.93 -7.61
N ALA A 107 -4.45 -11.72 -6.34
CA ALA A 107 -5.84 -11.55 -5.94
C ALA A 107 -6.47 -10.29 -6.57
N THR A 108 -5.74 -9.19 -6.68
CA THR A 108 -6.25 -7.97 -7.33
C THR A 108 -6.37 -8.13 -8.85
N SER A 109 -5.49 -8.91 -9.49
CA SER A 109 -5.64 -9.28 -10.91
C SER A 109 -6.87 -10.16 -11.14
N VAL A 110 -7.11 -11.16 -10.29
CA VAL A 110 -8.32 -12.00 -10.38
C VAL A 110 -9.57 -11.17 -10.15
N TRP A 111 -9.54 -10.25 -9.19
CA TRP A 111 -10.65 -9.33 -8.93
C TRP A 111 -11.00 -8.47 -10.15
N ASP A 112 -9.99 -7.92 -10.83
CA ASP A 112 -10.18 -7.12 -12.04
C ASP A 112 -10.92 -7.92 -13.13
N VAL A 113 -10.49 -9.17 -13.37
CA VAL A 113 -11.15 -10.09 -14.32
C VAL A 113 -12.59 -10.42 -13.91
N LEU A 114 -12.83 -10.68 -12.62
CA LEU A 114 -14.17 -10.99 -12.11
C LEU A 114 -15.12 -9.80 -12.26
N VAL A 115 -14.63 -8.58 -12.02
CA VAL A 115 -15.41 -7.36 -12.22
C VAL A 115 -15.73 -7.16 -13.70
N ASP A 116 -14.74 -7.29 -14.60
CA ASP A 116 -14.95 -7.15 -16.05
C ASP A 116 -16.02 -8.14 -16.56
N ILE A 117 -15.97 -9.41 -16.12
CA ILE A 117 -16.97 -10.44 -16.45
C ILE A 117 -18.34 -10.07 -15.86
N LEU A 118 -18.40 -9.69 -14.59
CA LEU A 118 -19.66 -9.36 -13.93
C LEU A 118 -20.33 -8.16 -14.58
N THR A 119 -19.58 -7.12 -14.97
CA THR A 119 -20.13 -5.97 -15.68
C THR A 119 -20.68 -6.37 -17.05
N ALA A 120 -19.97 -7.21 -17.80
CA ALA A 120 -20.45 -7.69 -19.10
C ALA A 120 -21.75 -8.51 -18.98
N LEU A 121 -21.87 -9.34 -17.94
CA LEU A 121 -23.09 -10.13 -17.68
C LEU A 121 -24.27 -9.26 -17.22
N LEU A 122 -24.00 -8.17 -16.48
CA LEU A 122 -25.04 -7.25 -16.03
C LEU A 122 -25.59 -6.40 -17.18
N ASP A 123 -24.75 -6.03 -18.15
CA ASP A 123 -25.16 -5.29 -19.34
C ASP A 123 -26.08 -6.12 -20.25
N GLU A 124 -25.87 -7.44 -20.39
CA GLU A 124 -26.76 -8.32 -21.17
C GLU A 124 -28.12 -8.58 -20.50
N ASN A 125 -28.19 -8.57 -19.17
CA ASN A 125 -29.41 -8.92 -18.43
C ASN A 125 -30.37 -7.74 -18.17
N GLY A 126 -30.10 -6.55 -18.72
CA GLY A 126 -31.07 -5.46 -18.81
C GLY A 126 -31.70 -5.01 -17.49
N PHE A 127 -30.95 -5.00 -16.38
CA PHE A 127 -31.47 -4.50 -15.09
C PHE A 127 -31.49 -2.95 -15.09
N GLU A 128 -32.37 -2.37 -15.90
CA GLU A 128 -32.58 -0.91 -16.06
C GLU A 128 -33.13 -0.21 -14.80
N SER A 129 -33.51 -0.93 -13.74
CA SER A 129 -34.36 -0.37 -12.68
C SER A 129 -33.66 0.46 -11.60
N VAL A 130 -32.36 0.79 -11.71
CA VAL A 130 -31.65 1.61 -10.69
C VAL A 130 -30.68 2.63 -11.30
N SER A 131 -31.09 3.34 -12.36
CA SER A 131 -30.26 4.24 -13.17
C SER A 131 -29.53 5.37 -12.40
N GLY A 132 -30.00 5.78 -11.21
CA GLY A 132 -29.35 6.80 -10.38
C GLY A 132 -28.27 6.28 -9.42
N LEU A 133 -28.45 5.09 -8.84
CA LEU A 133 -27.49 4.50 -7.90
C LEU A 133 -26.52 3.52 -8.57
N SER A 134 -26.89 2.93 -9.72
CA SER A 134 -26.00 2.04 -10.50
C SER A 134 -24.85 2.82 -11.13
N THR A 135 -25.11 4.00 -11.71
CA THR A 135 -24.10 4.82 -12.38
C THR A 135 -23.02 5.31 -11.41
N LEU A 136 -23.39 5.74 -10.20
CA LEU A 136 -22.44 6.13 -9.16
C LEU A 136 -21.63 4.94 -8.61
N LYS A 137 -22.25 3.76 -8.50
CA LYS A 137 -21.57 2.53 -8.08
C LYS A 137 -20.63 2.01 -9.18
N ALA A 138 -21.06 1.99 -10.43
CA ALA A 138 -20.27 1.59 -11.60
C ALA A 138 -19.04 2.51 -11.75
N PHE A 139 -19.22 3.83 -11.63
CA PHE A 139 -18.11 4.76 -11.68
C PHE A 139 -17.10 4.58 -10.53
N ARG A 140 -17.58 4.26 -9.32
CA ARG A 140 -16.72 3.92 -8.18
C ARG A 140 -15.94 2.62 -8.45
N VAL A 141 -16.60 1.61 -8.99
CA VAL A 141 -15.98 0.31 -9.33
C VAL A 141 -14.90 0.49 -10.40
N VAL A 142 -15.17 1.24 -11.48
CA VAL A 142 -14.18 1.55 -12.53
C VAL A 142 -12.97 2.31 -11.99
N ARG A 143 -13.16 3.21 -11.03
CA ARG A 143 -12.03 3.89 -10.37
C ARG A 143 -11.20 2.94 -9.53
N VAL A 144 -11.84 2.02 -8.80
CA VAL A 144 -11.14 1.03 -7.97
C VAL A 144 -10.34 0.06 -8.85
N THR A 145 -10.92 -0.46 -9.95
CA THR A 145 -10.20 -1.35 -10.87
C THR A 145 -8.96 -0.68 -11.47
N ARG A 146 -9.02 0.62 -11.82
CA ARG A 146 -7.84 1.39 -12.26
C ARG A 146 -6.73 1.42 -11.21
N VAL A 147 -7.05 1.69 -9.94
CA VAL A 147 -6.05 1.71 -8.86
C VAL A 147 -5.46 0.32 -8.64
N LEU A 148 -6.29 -0.72 -8.69
CA LEU A 148 -5.83 -2.11 -8.55
C LEU A 148 -4.91 -2.54 -9.70
N LYS A 149 -5.17 -2.09 -10.93
CA LYS A 149 -4.25 -2.29 -12.07
C LYS A 149 -2.88 -1.66 -11.83
N ILE A 150 -2.82 -0.44 -11.26
CA ILE A 150 -1.56 0.21 -10.90
C ILE A 150 -0.81 -0.60 -9.83
N ALA A 151 -1.52 -1.20 -8.88
CA ALA A 151 -0.90 -2.06 -7.87
C ALA A 151 -0.17 -3.28 -8.49
N GLN A 152 -0.58 -3.74 -9.68
CA GLN A 152 0.13 -4.81 -10.40
C GLN A 152 1.52 -4.38 -10.88
N LEU A 153 1.75 -3.08 -11.12
CA LEU A 153 3.08 -2.54 -11.45
C LEU A 153 4.06 -2.73 -10.28
N LEU A 154 3.56 -2.79 -9.04
CA LEU A 154 4.38 -3.03 -7.86
C LEU A 154 5.09 -4.39 -7.90
N ARG A 155 4.64 -5.31 -8.77
CA ARG A 155 5.30 -6.62 -8.93
C ARG A 155 6.75 -6.50 -9.41
N ILE A 156 7.10 -5.43 -10.13
CA ILE A 156 8.48 -5.17 -10.55
C ILE A 156 9.45 -5.07 -9.36
N PHE A 157 8.96 -4.58 -8.22
CA PHE A 157 9.74 -4.47 -6.97
C PHE A 157 10.24 -5.81 -6.47
N ARG A 158 9.51 -6.91 -6.76
CA ARG A 158 9.90 -8.26 -6.35
C ARG A 158 11.04 -8.83 -7.20
N PHE A 159 11.07 -8.52 -8.51
CA PHE A 159 12.05 -9.10 -9.44
C PHE A 159 13.39 -8.38 -9.41
N VAL A 160 13.39 -7.08 -9.10
CA VAL A 160 14.62 -6.30 -9.02
C VAL A 160 15.21 -6.44 -7.61
N MET A 161 16.15 -7.38 -7.46
CA MET A 161 16.83 -7.65 -6.17
C MET A 161 17.40 -6.37 -5.53
N ALA A 162 17.99 -5.47 -6.33
CA ALA A 162 18.49 -4.19 -5.84
C ALA A 162 17.39 -3.33 -5.19
N LEU A 163 16.20 -3.33 -5.79
CA LEU A 163 15.06 -2.54 -5.34
C LEU A 163 14.44 -3.13 -4.07
N ARG A 164 14.42 -4.46 -3.96
CA ARG A 164 14.04 -5.19 -2.75
C ARG A 164 14.90 -4.77 -1.54
N THR A 165 16.22 -4.73 -1.73
CA THR A 165 17.17 -4.31 -0.69
C THR A 165 16.98 -2.84 -0.31
N LEU A 166 16.75 -1.95 -1.29
CA LEU A 166 16.47 -0.54 -1.02
C LEU A 166 15.20 -0.36 -0.19
N VAL A 167 14.12 -1.06 -0.54
CA VAL A 167 12.85 -1.02 0.19
C VAL A 167 13.03 -1.53 1.62
N GLN A 168 13.77 -2.61 1.83
CA GLN A 168 14.10 -3.11 3.17
C GLN A 168 14.89 -2.09 3.99
N SER A 169 15.86 -1.41 3.38
CA SER A 169 16.62 -0.33 4.02
C SER A 169 15.72 0.85 4.41
N ILE A 170 14.77 1.23 3.56
CA ILE A 170 13.78 2.27 3.87
C ILE A 170 12.92 1.87 5.06
N PHE A 171 12.40 0.64 5.12
CA PHE A 171 11.63 0.20 6.28
C PHE A 171 12.45 0.19 7.57
N HIS A 172 13.73 -0.17 7.48
CA HIS A 172 14.64 -0.14 8.62
C HIS A 172 14.88 1.30 9.12
N THR A 173 15.11 2.25 8.22
CA THR A 173 15.31 3.67 8.59
C THR A 173 14.02 4.32 9.06
N LEU A 174 12.86 3.97 8.49
CA LEU A 174 11.55 4.43 8.96
C LEU A 174 11.29 4.05 10.42
N LYS A 175 11.67 2.84 10.84
CA LYS A 175 11.53 2.44 12.25
C LYS A 175 12.33 3.37 13.17
N ALA A 176 13.58 3.69 12.82
CA ALA A 176 14.38 4.64 13.58
C ALA A 176 13.80 6.06 13.53
N LEU A 177 13.29 6.48 12.37
CA LEU A 177 12.65 7.77 12.17
C LEU A 177 11.40 7.93 13.05
N VAL A 178 10.58 6.88 13.21
CA VAL A 178 9.41 6.92 14.10
C VAL A 178 9.83 7.24 15.54
N TRP A 179 10.89 6.63 16.05
CA TRP A 179 11.41 6.94 17.39
C TRP A 179 11.93 8.38 17.49
N ALA A 180 12.62 8.86 16.45
CA ALA A 180 13.09 10.24 16.39
C ALA A 180 11.91 11.24 16.36
N LEU A 181 10.86 10.96 15.59
CA LEU A 181 9.65 11.77 15.52
C LEU A 181 8.88 11.75 16.85
N LEU A 182 8.79 10.60 17.53
CA LEU A 182 8.20 10.50 18.86
C LEU A 182 8.98 11.33 19.88
N LEU A 183 10.31 11.29 19.84
CA LEU A 183 11.16 12.11 20.69
C LEU A 183 10.98 13.61 20.39
N LEU A 184 10.93 13.99 19.12
CA LEU A 184 10.65 15.37 18.71
C LEU A 184 9.28 15.83 19.22
N LEU A 185 8.24 15.01 19.07
CA LEU A 185 6.90 15.31 19.55
C LEU A 185 6.86 15.46 21.08
N LEU A 186 7.62 14.64 21.81
CA LEU A 186 7.75 14.76 23.26
C LEU A 186 8.39 16.10 23.66
N ILE A 187 9.45 16.52 22.96
CA ILE A 187 10.11 17.80 23.21
C ILE A 187 9.13 18.96 22.95
N VAL A 188 8.46 18.95 21.79
CA VAL A 188 7.45 19.95 21.43
C VAL A 188 6.32 19.99 22.46
N TYR A 189 5.87 18.83 22.95
CA TYR A 189 4.85 18.74 23.98
C TYR A 189 5.27 19.39 25.30
N VAL A 190 6.50 19.14 25.78
CA VAL A 190 7.01 19.74 27.02
C VAL A 190 7.07 21.26 26.90
N PHE A 191 7.62 21.79 25.81
CA PHE A 191 7.67 23.24 25.59
C PHE A 191 6.28 23.86 25.41
N ALA A 192 5.37 23.17 24.73
CA ALA A 192 3.99 23.61 24.58
C ALA A 192 3.31 23.76 25.96
N VAL A 193 3.45 22.77 26.85
CA VAL A 193 2.91 22.86 28.22
C VAL A 193 3.49 24.05 28.97
N ILE A 194 4.80 24.28 28.90
CA ILE A 194 5.47 25.40 29.56
C ILE A 194 4.91 26.75 29.05
N PHE A 195 4.80 26.94 27.73
CA PHE A 195 4.30 28.20 27.17
C PHE A 195 2.80 28.43 27.43
N THR A 196 1.97 27.39 27.31
CA THR A 196 0.54 27.49 27.66
C THR A 196 0.36 27.86 29.13
N GLN A 197 1.14 27.24 30.04
CA GLN A 197 1.11 27.56 31.47
C GLN A 197 1.59 28.99 31.73
N ALA A 198 2.73 29.40 31.16
CA ALA A 198 3.26 30.75 31.34
C ALA A 198 2.26 31.84 30.90
N ILE A 199 1.57 31.65 29.78
CA ILE A 199 0.56 32.60 29.29
C ILE A 199 -0.72 32.54 30.12
N SER A 200 -1.13 31.36 30.58
CA SER A 200 -2.26 31.22 31.51
C SER A 200 -1.99 31.93 32.83
N ASP A 201 -0.82 31.74 33.42
CA ASP A 201 -0.43 32.34 34.69
C ASP A 201 -0.29 33.85 34.57
N TYR A 202 0.36 34.35 33.49
CA TYR A 202 0.47 35.79 33.21
C TYR A 202 -0.90 36.46 33.10
N ARG A 203 -1.90 35.78 32.52
CA ARG A 203 -3.28 36.28 32.43
C ARG A 203 -3.96 36.35 33.78
N VAL A 204 -3.76 35.35 34.64
CA VAL A 204 -4.33 35.33 35.99
C VAL A 204 -3.76 36.47 36.83
N ASP A 205 -2.46 36.69 36.78
CA ASP A 205 -1.78 37.77 37.52
C ASP A 205 -2.22 39.17 37.04
N GLN A 206 -2.28 39.39 35.73
CA GLN A 206 -2.78 40.65 35.16
C GLN A 206 -4.26 40.90 35.49
N SER A 207 -5.10 39.86 35.43
CA SER A 207 -6.52 39.95 35.80
C SER A 207 -6.70 40.28 37.28
N ALA A 208 -5.82 39.78 38.15
CA ALA A 208 -5.80 40.10 39.58
C ALA A 208 -5.30 41.53 39.85
N ALA A 209 -4.37 42.04 39.05
CA ALA A 209 -3.86 43.41 39.13
C ALA A 209 -4.83 44.47 38.56
N GLY A 210 -5.86 44.06 37.80
CA GLY A 210 -6.83 44.96 37.17
C GLY A 210 -6.25 45.76 35.99
N GLU A 211 -5.10 45.35 35.46
CA GLU A 211 -4.45 45.97 34.30
C GLU A 211 -4.92 45.32 32.99
N VAL A 212 -5.06 46.14 31.94
CA VAL A 212 -5.42 45.65 30.60
C VAL A 212 -4.15 45.14 29.91
N LEU A 213 -4.15 43.85 29.54
CA LEU A 213 -3.05 43.22 28.81
C LEU A 213 -2.75 44.00 27.51
N PRO A 214 -1.47 44.28 27.18
CA PRO A 214 -1.12 44.82 25.88
C PRO A 214 -1.52 43.85 24.76
N ASP A 215 -2.07 44.38 23.66
CA ASP A 215 -2.70 43.61 22.56
C ASP A 215 -1.81 42.47 22.01
N ILE A 216 -0.49 42.64 22.05
CA ILE A 216 0.52 41.66 21.60
C ILE A 216 0.47 40.37 22.44
N VAL A 217 0.31 40.49 23.76
CA VAL A 217 0.26 39.32 24.66
C VAL A 217 -1.17 38.81 24.81
N GLY A 218 -2.15 39.72 24.73
CA GLY A 218 -3.56 39.39 24.84
C GLY A 218 -4.13 38.65 23.63
N ASN A 219 -3.88 39.13 22.40
CA ASN A 219 -4.48 38.56 21.19
C ASN A 219 -3.54 37.55 20.51
N ASP A 220 -2.28 37.89 20.28
CA ASP A 220 -1.34 37.02 19.55
C ASP A 220 -0.84 35.87 20.45
N GLY A 221 -0.56 36.15 21.72
CA GLY A 221 -0.23 35.12 22.72
C GLY A 221 -1.34 34.07 22.88
N MET A 222 -2.60 34.48 22.77
CA MET A 222 -3.75 33.57 22.85
C MET A 222 -4.02 32.83 21.55
N LEU A 223 -3.72 33.44 20.40
CA LEU A 223 -3.83 32.80 19.09
C LEU A 223 -2.83 31.65 18.92
N TYR A 224 -1.59 31.84 19.38
CA TYR A 224 -0.51 30.85 19.20
C TYR A 224 -0.35 29.91 20.39
N PHE A 225 -0.65 30.36 21.62
CA PHE A 225 -0.39 29.58 22.83
C PHE A 225 -1.59 29.48 23.79
N GLY A 226 -2.80 29.84 23.34
CA GLY A 226 -4.01 29.80 24.17
C GLY A 226 -4.46 28.38 24.53
N SER A 227 -4.15 27.39 23.70
CA SER A 227 -4.37 25.98 24.00
C SER A 227 -3.10 25.15 23.79
N LEU A 228 -3.08 23.95 24.39
CA LEU A 228 -1.96 23.02 24.25
C LEU A 228 -1.74 22.60 22.80
N ILE A 229 -2.80 22.36 22.04
CA ILE A 229 -2.73 21.96 20.63
C ILE A 229 -2.21 23.12 19.78
N ASP A 230 -2.69 24.33 20.04
CA ASP A 230 -2.24 25.54 19.34
C ASP A 230 -0.76 25.81 19.64
N SER A 231 -0.33 25.63 20.89
CA SER A 231 1.08 25.76 21.29
C SER A 231 1.96 24.72 20.60
N MET A 232 1.51 23.45 20.53
CA MET A 232 2.24 22.38 19.84
C MET A 232 2.34 22.64 18.34
N LEU A 233 1.26 23.08 17.70
CA LEU A 233 1.24 23.45 16.28
C LEU A 233 2.13 24.66 16.03
N SER A 234 2.04 25.71 16.85
CA SER A 234 2.86 26.91 16.71
C SER A 234 4.35 26.61 16.82
N LEU A 235 4.76 25.80 17.80
CA LEU A 235 6.15 25.34 17.92
C LEU A 235 6.60 24.47 16.75
N PHE A 236 5.73 23.57 16.28
CA PHE A 236 6.02 22.76 15.10
C PHE A 236 6.20 23.63 13.85
N MET A 237 5.31 24.61 13.65
CA MET A 237 5.39 25.58 12.58
C MET A 237 6.70 26.40 12.68
N SER A 238 7.09 26.87 13.87
CA SER A 238 8.38 27.56 14.08
C SER A 238 9.59 26.70 13.67
N ILE A 239 9.58 25.40 14.00
CA ILE A 239 10.65 24.46 13.60
C ILE A 239 10.65 24.22 12.08
N ALA A 240 9.47 24.15 11.47
CA ALA A 240 9.29 23.93 10.04
C ALA A 240 9.58 25.18 9.17
N GLY A 241 9.98 26.29 9.79
CA GLY A 241 10.33 27.53 9.09
C GLY A 241 9.13 28.43 8.79
N GLY A 242 8.04 28.32 9.54
CA GLY A 242 6.93 29.28 9.45
C GLY A 242 6.36 29.61 10.82
N ILE A 243 6.53 30.84 11.30
CA ILE A 243 5.50 31.83 11.67
C ILE A 243 6.26 33.16 11.53
N PRO A 244 5.72 34.22 10.90
CA PRO A 244 6.38 35.54 10.91
C PRO A 244 6.53 36.10 12.33
#